data_AF-A0A926ESK7-F1
#
_entry.id   AF-A0A926ESK7-F1
#
_cell.length_a   1.000
_cell.length_b   1.000
_cell.length_c   1.000
_cell.angle_alpha   90.00
_cell.angle_beta   90.00
_cell.angle_gamma   90.00
#
_symmetry.space_group_name_H-M   'P 1'
#
loop_
_entity.id
_entity.type
_entity.pdbx_description
1 polymer ?
#
loop_
_entity_poly.entity_id
_entity_poly.type
_entity_poly.pdbx_seq_one_letter_code
_entity_poly.pdbx_strand_id
1 'polypeptide(L)'
;MREVSNEYKQAIYAPIRTTKGRVTFDISDVTARGDVNDISTTTESIISNKQQLINKKREQSLNLATWEPNRFKLDGSFVFPDDAIGNNGELGFVSDNLCNENGIFELEPTLIFTFGGPHSSMGITLTFDVLNDEYATEFIINAYDSSNNLVLSEHVVDNDLVQVATIGQFYQYKKIEVIIKKWSKPYRRARVVEVDFGIVKIYTDNNLIKMDLVDEMDIITKTLPSAEFKFTADNANKDFNILNPDGFHKFLQQRQNVVPEIGVLVGTTTEYIQLGNFYLMEWTSDEGSLTATFTARNIIDLMSSFDYENLVAKSNYTLYQMAADIFNICGITNYEIDLSLQNIQTKGLVKKTNCRNVLQMIAVAGMCNVYVTRDDNLILKQLSFGSPVDIISMDNMYNEPQIELDKIVKGVEVAYYSDINTKQDVIINNADKGEVIKVDNALINTQAQATNVANWILNQRNYRAIYTANWRGNPAHELSDIVTMEDAYNQNRDAIITKIELTYQGYLEGKTEARGLILNAD
;
A
#
# COMPACT_ATOMS: atom_id res chain seq x y z
N MET A 1 -6.40 -14.48 -3.92
CA MET A 1 -5.01 -14.80 -4.25
C MET A 1 -4.65 -13.96 -5.43
N ARG A 2 -3.52 -13.26 -5.35
CA ARG A 2 -2.97 -12.46 -6.45
C ARG A 2 -2.81 -13.29 -7.71
N GLU A 3 -3.16 -12.70 -8.86
CA GLU A 3 -2.82 -13.29 -10.15
C GLU A 3 -1.30 -13.28 -10.33
N VAL A 4 -0.77 -14.42 -10.76
CA VAL A 4 0.66 -14.68 -10.95
C VAL A 4 0.84 -15.60 -12.15
N SER A 5 2.05 -15.62 -12.73
CA SER A 5 2.33 -16.49 -13.87
C SER A 5 2.17 -17.98 -13.51
N ASN A 6 1.97 -18.82 -14.52
CA ASN A 6 1.90 -20.27 -14.30
C ASN A 6 3.25 -20.82 -13.82
N GLU A 7 4.33 -20.23 -14.29
CA GLU A 7 5.69 -20.57 -13.93
C GLU A 7 5.98 -20.17 -12.47
N TYR A 8 5.44 -19.04 -11.98
CA TYR A 8 5.48 -18.69 -10.56
C TYR A 8 4.78 -19.74 -9.69
N LYS A 9 3.57 -20.17 -10.07
CA LYS A 9 2.81 -21.20 -9.32
C LYS A 9 3.58 -22.50 -9.18
N GLN A 10 4.36 -22.87 -10.20
CA GLN A 10 5.24 -24.04 -10.14
C GLN A 10 6.48 -23.78 -9.29
N ALA A 11 7.12 -22.62 -9.46
CA ALA A 11 8.37 -22.28 -8.80
C ALA A 11 8.22 -22.09 -7.27
N ILE A 12 7.11 -21.48 -6.81
CA ILE A 12 6.89 -21.22 -5.38
C ILE A 12 6.75 -22.52 -4.56
N TYR A 13 6.27 -23.60 -5.18
CA TYR A 13 6.11 -24.92 -4.55
C TYR A 13 7.16 -25.95 -4.95
N ALA A 14 8.09 -25.58 -5.85
CA ALA A 14 9.17 -26.47 -6.26
C ALA A 14 10.00 -26.94 -5.04
N PRO A 15 10.55 -28.17 -5.03
CA PRO A 15 11.36 -28.67 -3.91
C PRO A 15 12.54 -27.74 -3.57
N ILE A 16 13.12 -27.12 -4.59
CA ILE A 16 14.13 -26.07 -4.46
C ILE A 16 13.55 -24.82 -5.12
N ARG A 17 13.54 -23.71 -4.38
CA ARG A 17 13.11 -22.40 -4.87
C ARG A 17 14.07 -21.32 -4.38
N THR A 18 14.28 -20.32 -5.21
CA THR A 18 15.06 -19.13 -4.83
C THR A 18 14.09 -17.98 -4.66
N THR A 19 14.05 -17.42 -3.46
CA THR A 19 13.26 -16.23 -3.12
C THR A 19 14.18 -15.04 -2.93
N LYS A 20 13.72 -13.84 -3.30
CA LYS A 20 14.44 -12.58 -3.14
C LYS A 20 13.58 -11.56 -2.41
N GLY A 21 14.16 -10.77 -1.52
CA GLY A 21 13.48 -9.67 -0.86
C GLY A 21 13.79 -8.36 -1.57
N ARG A 22 12.78 -7.50 -1.71
CA ARG A 22 12.96 -6.12 -2.17
C ARG A 22 12.09 -5.19 -1.34
N VAL A 23 12.65 -4.07 -0.90
CA VAL A 23 11.90 -3.02 -0.20
C VAL A 23 12.21 -1.69 -0.87
N THR A 24 11.20 -1.07 -1.44
CA THR A 24 11.30 0.31 -1.93
C THR A 24 10.88 1.26 -0.82
N PHE A 25 11.81 2.08 -0.36
CA PHE A 25 11.59 3.07 0.70
C PHE A 25 11.70 4.49 0.13
N ASP A 26 10.57 5.19 0.11
CA ASP A 26 10.44 6.56 -0.38
C ASP A 26 10.67 7.56 0.76
N ILE A 27 11.91 8.04 0.88
CA ILE A 27 12.36 9.04 1.86
C ILE A 27 12.17 10.45 1.27
N SER A 28 10.92 10.75 0.93
CA SER A 28 10.51 12.08 0.44
C SER A 28 9.80 12.89 1.51
N ASP A 29 9.84 14.21 1.36
CA ASP A 29 9.02 15.11 2.17
C ASP A 29 7.55 14.80 1.88
N VAL A 30 6.83 14.29 2.89
CA VAL A 30 5.45 13.82 2.74
C VAL A 30 4.46 14.96 2.47
N THR A 31 4.88 16.21 2.70
CA THR A 31 4.07 17.41 2.54
C THR A 31 4.35 18.15 1.23
N ALA A 32 5.57 18.09 0.71
CA ALA A 32 6.02 18.85 -0.46
C ALA A 32 5.11 18.66 -1.69
N ARG A 33 4.77 17.41 -2.00
CA ARG A 33 3.90 17.07 -3.14
C ARG A 33 2.53 17.76 -3.09
N GLY A 34 1.91 17.79 -1.90
CA GLY A 34 0.59 18.38 -1.69
C GLY A 34 0.61 19.90 -1.66
N ASP A 35 1.78 20.51 -1.53
CA ASP A 35 1.99 21.97 -1.44
C ASP A 35 2.56 22.57 -2.74
N VAL A 36 2.71 21.77 -3.80
CA VAL A 36 3.05 22.27 -5.14
C VAL A 36 1.87 23.11 -5.66
N ASN A 37 2.08 24.42 -5.80
CA ASN A 37 1.09 25.36 -6.31
C ASN A 37 1.13 25.51 -7.83
N ASP A 38 2.32 25.39 -8.42
CA ASP A 38 2.52 25.54 -9.86
C ASP A 38 3.62 24.61 -10.36
N ILE A 39 3.37 24.06 -11.55
CA ILE A 39 4.35 23.34 -12.35
C ILE A 39 4.41 24.05 -13.71
N SER A 40 5.56 24.63 -14.01
CA SER A 40 5.83 25.32 -15.27
C SER A 40 7.01 24.71 -16.00
N THR A 41 6.99 24.84 -17.33
CA THR A 41 8.00 24.23 -18.22
C THR A 41 8.38 25.22 -19.32
N THR A 42 9.63 25.20 -19.79
CA THR A 42 10.07 26.11 -20.87
C THR A 42 9.41 25.81 -22.20
N THR A 43 9.28 24.53 -22.55
CA THR A 43 8.55 24.02 -23.73
C THR A 43 7.93 22.68 -23.39
N GLU A 44 6.77 22.36 -23.95
CA GLU A 44 6.14 21.05 -23.77
C GLU A 44 5.46 20.59 -25.07
N SER A 45 5.51 19.28 -25.30
CA SER A 45 4.80 18.64 -26.42
C SER A 45 3.29 18.66 -26.21
N ILE A 46 2.51 18.55 -27.28
CA ILE A 46 1.05 18.39 -27.21
C ILE A 46 0.58 17.14 -26.44
N ILE A 47 1.44 16.11 -26.37
CA ILE A 47 1.16 14.87 -25.62
C ILE A 47 1.65 14.92 -24.17
N SER A 48 2.34 16.00 -23.77
CA SER A 48 2.90 16.17 -22.43
C SER A 48 1.78 16.40 -21.41
N ASN A 49 1.92 15.83 -20.22
CA ASN A 49 1.04 16.10 -19.09
C ASN A 49 1.86 16.39 -17.83
N LYS A 50 2.27 17.64 -17.65
CA LYS A 50 3.09 18.04 -16.50
C LYS A 50 2.43 17.83 -15.13
N GLN A 51 1.10 17.69 -15.05
CA GLN A 51 0.42 17.40 -13.77
C GLN A 51 0.70 15.97 -13.29
N GLN A 52 1.19 15.10 -14.17
CA GLN A 52 1.58 13.73 -13.82
C GLN A 52 2.91 13.66 -13.06
N LEU A 53 3.78 14.66 -13.17
CA LEU A 53 5.15 14.65 -12.61
C LEU A 53 5.26 14.45 -11.09
N ILE A 54 4.16 14.53 -10.35
CA ILE A 54 4.12 14.49 -8.89
C ILE A 54 3.03 13.54 -8.37
N ASN A 55 2.60 12.57 -9.19
CA ASN A 55 1.48 11.68 -8.87
C ASN A 55 1.93 10.34 -8.27
N LYS A 56 3.25 10.15 -8.07
CA LYS A 56 3.94 8.95 -7.58
C LYS A 56 3.90 7.75 -8.52
N LYS A 57 3.52 7.92 -9.78
CA LYS A 57 3.60 6.85 -10.79
C LYS A 57 4.90 6.99 -11.55
N ARG A 58 5.80 6.04 -11.32
CA ARG A 58 7.16 6.06 -11.86
C ARG A 58 7.29 5.25 -13.16
N GLU A 59 6.20 4.73 -13.69
CA GLU A 59 6.18 3.93 -14.91
C GLU A 59 5.10 4.43 -15.87
N GLN A 60 5.45 4.53 -17.15
CA GLN A 60 4.50 4.94 -18.17
C GLN A 60 3.48 3.83 -18.43
N SER A 61 2.22 4.22 -18.68
CA SER A 61 1.16 3.26 -18.97
C SER A 61 1.25 2.71 -20.38
N LEU A 62 1.70 3.52 -21.33
CA LEU A 62 1.71 3.22 -22.76
C LEU A 62 2.98 3.77 -23.41
N ASN A 63 3.49 3.08 -24.44
CA ASN A 63 4.57 3.58 -25.27
C ASN A 63 3.97 4.33 -26.48
N LEU A 64 3.88 5.65 -26.42
CA LEU A 64 3.25 6.41 -27.49
C LEU A 64 4.15 6.64 -28.69
N ALA A 65 3.54 6.46 -29.86
CA ALA A 65 4.20 6.59 -31.13
C ALA A 65 4.43 8.06 -31.48
N THR A 66 5.68 8.47 -31.65
CA THR A 66 6.05 9.84 -32.01
C THR A 66 6.95 9.84 -33.24
N TRP A 67 7.09 11.00 -33.88
CA TRP A 67 7.94 11.19 -35.07
C TRP A 67 9.46 11.22 -34.76
N GLU A 68 9.88 10.52 -33.71
CA GLU A 68 11.29 10.38 -33.33
C GLU A 68 11.87 9.04 -33.81
N PRO A 69 13.17 8.93 -34.13
CA PRO A 69 13.75 7.71 -34.69
C PRO A 69 13.61 6.46 -33.78
N ASN A 70 12.98 5.37 -34.19
CA ASN A 70 12.68 4.21 -33.31
C ASN A 70 11.58 4.43 -32.24
N ARG A 71 10.78 5.49 -32.34
CA ARG A 71 9.53 5.69 -31.55
C ARG A 71 8.27 5.36 -32.34
N PHE A 72 8.43 4.54 -33.38
CA PHE A 72 7.35 4.11 -34.27
C PHE A 72 7.63 2.69 -34.77
N LYS A 73 7.87 1.75 -33.83
CA LYS A 73 8.15 0.35 -34.19
C LYS A 73 6.85 -0.39 -34.50
N LEU A 74 6.88 -1.21 -35.56
CA LEU A 74 5.74 -2.02 -36.00
C LEU A 74 5.69 -3.41 -35.34
N ASP A 75 6.28 -3.55 -34.14
CA ASP A 75 6.34 -4.79 -33.36
C ASP A 75 5.15 -4.95 -32.37
N GLY A 76 4.19 -4.01 -32.41
CA GLY A 76 3.03 -3.98 -31.52
C GLY A 76 3.30 -3.34 -30.16
N SER A 77 4.53 -2.87 -29.89
CA SER A 77 4.85 -2.22 -28.61
C SER A 77 4.39 -0.76 -28.51
N PHE A 78 4.09 -0.09 -29.62
CA PHE A 78 3.69 1.32 -29.66
C PHE A 78 2.20 1.53 -29.96
N VAL A 79 1.62 2.56 -29.35
CA VAL A 79 0.22 2.99 -29.54
C VAL A 79 0.19 4.43 -30.06
N PHE A 80 -0.76 4.76 -30.93
CA PHE A 80 -0.90 6.14 -31.40
C PHE A 80 -1.43 7.06 -30.29
N PRO A 81 -0.91 8.30 -30.19
CA PRO A 81 -1.44 9.27 -29.24
C PRO A 81 -2.87 9.68 -29.62
N ASP A 82 -3.71 9.85 -28.59
CA ASP A 82 -5.04 10.43 -28.66
C ASP A 82 -4.95 11.95 -28.41
N ASP A 83 -5.82 12.72 -29.06
CA ASP A 83 -5.93 14.17 -28.85
C ASP A 83 -6.39 14.50 -27.41
N ALA A 84 -7.17 13.61 -26.80
CA ALA A 84 -7.54 13.69 -25.40
C ALA A 84 -6.38 13.16 -24.52
N ILE A 85 -5.61 14.08 -23.92
CA ILE A 85 -4.45 13.77 -23.06
C ILE A 85 -4.77 12.72 -21.98
N GLY A 86 -6.00 12.71 -21.43
CA GLY A 86 -6.40 11.72 -20.42
C GLY A 86 -6.42 10.27 -20.93
N ASN A 87 -6.62 10.04 -22.23
CA ASN A 87 -6.64 8.70 -22.84
C ASN A 87 -5.24 8.14 -23.07
N ASN A 88 -4.21 8.99 -23.01
CA ASN A 88 -2.82 8.63 -23.26
C ASN A 88 -2.15 7.95 -22.06
N GLY A 89 -2.84 7.85 -20.92
CA GLY A 89 -2.33 7.23 -19.70
C GLY A 89 -1.20 8.02 -19.05
N GLU A 90 -0.35 7.33 -18.30
CA GLU A 90 0.81 7.91 -17.63
C GLU A 90 1.97 8.11 -18.61
N LEU A 91 2.45 9.35 -18.74
CA LEU A 91 3.59 9.72 -19.59
C LEU A 91 4.56 10.68 -18.88
N GLY A 92 4.01 11.55 -18.03
CA GLY A 92 4.72 12.69 -17.44
C GLY A 92 4.95 13.83 -18.43
N PHE A 93 6.08 14.50 -18.27
CA PHE A 93 6.54 15.57 -19.16
C PHE A 93 7.22 15.02 -20.41
N VAL A 94 6.88 15.63 -21.56
CA VAL A 94 7.59 15.41 -22.83
C VAL A 94 7.99 16.76 -23.39
N SER A 95 9.29 16.98 -23.63
CA SER A 95 9.78 18.24 -24.19
C SER A 95 9.26 18.47 -25.61
N ASP A 96 9.14 19.75 -26.03
CA ASP A 96 8.81 20.00 -27.43
C ASP A 96 10.03 19.79 -28.35
N ASN A 97 11.18 20.27 -27.90
CA ASN A 97 12.42 20.22 -28.66
C ASN A 97 13.01 18.79 -28.68
N LEU A 98 13.66 18.48 -29.81
CA LEU A 98 14.52 17.33 -29.97
C LEU A 98 15.95 17.70 -29.58
N CYS A 99 16.65 16.77 -28.95
CA CYS A 99 18.10 16.87 -28.84
C CYS A 99 18.77 16.63 -30.21
N ASN A 100 20.00 17.10 -30.36
CA ASN A 100 20.77 16.93 -31.58
C ASN A 100 21.39 15.51 -31.70
N GLU A 101 22.26 15.33 -32.68
CA GLU A 101 22.96 14.07 -32.96
C GLU A 101 23.85 13.57 -31.82
N ASN A 102 24.25 14.46 -30.91
CA ASN A 102 25.06 14.15 -29.73
C ASN A 102 24.21 14.05 -28.46
N GLY A 103 22.88 14.08 -28.58
CA GLY A 103 21.96 14.05 -27.45
C GLY A 103 21.84 15.40 -26.72
N ILE A 104 22.43 16.48 -27.20
CA ILE A 104 22.45 17.79 -26.52
C ILE A 104 21.22 18.62 -26.93
N PHE A 105 20.57 19.27 -25.97
CA PHE A 105 19.49 20.21 -26.24
C PHE A 105 20.03 21.64 -26.47
N GLU A 106 19.71 22.23 -27.62
CA GLU A 106 20.05 23.64 -27.90
C GLU A 106 19.22 24.61 -27.05
N LEU A 107 17.92 24.30 -26.90
CA LEU A 107 17.04 24.93 -25.93
C LEU A 107 16.68 23.89 -24.87
N GLU A 108 17.29 24.06 -23.70
CA GLU A 108 17.22 23.13 -22.58
C GLU A 108 15.79 23.03 -22.03
N PRO A 109 15.18 21.83 -22.04
CA PRO A 109 13.92 21.60 -21.35
C PRO A 109 14.12 21.80 -19.85
N THR A 110 13.33 22.69 -19.27
CA THR A 110 13.39 23.01 -17.85
C THR A 110 12.04 22.80 -17.20
N LEU A 111 12.01 22.08 -16.08
CA LEU A 111 10.85 21.89 -15.22
C LEU A 111 11.00 22.76 -13.98
N ILE A 112 9.96 23.51 -13.62
CA ILE A 112 9.96 24.40 -12.46
C ILE A 112 8.78 24.04 -11.57
N PHE A 113 9.08 23.73 -10.31
CA PHE A 113 8.11 23.41 -9.27
C PHE A 113 8.13 24.53 -8.23
N THR A 114 6.96 25.12 -7.94
CA THR A 114 6.82 26.18 -6.93
C THR A 114 5.91 25.72 -5.79
N PHE A 115 6.39 25.87 -4.56
CA PHE A 115 5.70 25.42 -3.35
C PHE A 115 5.01 26.58 -2.61
N GLY A 116 4.02 26.28 -1.77
CA GLY A 116 3.34 27.25 -0.91
C GLY A 116 4.19 27.72 0.26
N GLY A 117 4.86 26.77 0.91
CA GLY A 117 5.80 26.92 2.00
C GLY A 117 7.21 26.40 1.68
N PRO A 118 8.17 26.59 2.60
CA PRO A 118 9.50 26.03 2.48
C PRO A 118 9.50 24.53 2.83
N HIS A 119 10.16 23.74 2.00
CA HIS A 119 10.34 22.29 2.18
C HIS A 119 11.80 21.92 2.37
N SER A 120 12.07 20.71 2.86
CA SER A 120 13.44 20.21 3.00
C SER A 120 13.52 18.72 2.72
N SER A 121 14.46 18.31 1.88
CA SER A 121 14.65 16.93 1.45
C SER A 121 16.14 16.60 1.32
N MET A 122 16.50 15.33 1.48
CA MET A 122 17.91 14.91 1.34
C MET A 122 18.38 15.00 -0.12
N GLY A 123 17.45 14.87 -1.05
CA GLY A 123 17.72 14.78 -2.46
C GLY A 123 16.45 14.96 -3.28
N ILE A 124 16.61 14.87 -4.59
CA ILE A 124 15.53 14.87 -5.58
C ILE A 124 15.72 13.65 -6.46
N THR A 125 14.68 12.83 -6.61
CA THR A 125 14.71 11.66 -7.48
C THR A 125 13.97 11.98 -8.76
N LEU A 126 14.62 11.75 -9.90
CA LEU A 126 14.04 11.88 -11.23
C LEU A 126 13.82 10.49 -11.80
N THR A 127 12.63 10.23 -12.33
CA THR A 127 12.36 9.04 -13.14
C THR A 127 12.13 9.45 -14.59
N PHE A 128 12.93 8.92 -15.50
CA PHE A 128 12.85 9.16 -16.95
C PHE A 128 12.03 8.07 -17.64
N ASP A 129 12.33 7.71 -18.89
CA ASP A 129 11.55 6.78 -19.69
C ASP A 129 11.93 5.32 -19.37
N VAL A 130 11.11 4.69 -18.53
CA VAL A 130 11.26 3.29 -18.11
C VAL A 130 11.02 2.31 -19.26
N LEU A 131 9.99 2.55 -20.08
CA LEU A 131 9.62 1.62 -21.14
C LEU A 131 10.68 1.49 -22.25
N ASN A 132 11.45 2.54 -22.50
CA ASN A 132 12.44 2.57 -23.58
C ASN A 132 13.89 2.61 -23.11
N ASP A 133 14.10 2.58 -21.78
CA ASP A 133 15.41 2.71 -21.16
C ASP A 133 16.14 3.96 -21.70
N GLU A 134 15.50 5.12 -21.52
CA GLU A 134 16.05 6.42 -21.93
C GLU A 134 16.03 7.40 -20.77
N TYR A 135 17.15 8.10 -20.61
CA TYR A 135 17.41 8.99 -19.50
C TYR A 135 18.21 10.23 -19.91
N ALA A 136 18.21 11.25 -19.05
CA ALA A 136 19.13 12.37 -19.17
C ALA A 136 20.50 11.92 -18.69
N THR A 137 21.53 12.04 -19.54
CA THR A 137 22.92 11.77 -19.15
C THR A 137 23.55 12.95 -18.44
N GLU A 138 23.01 14.16 -18.66
CA GLU A 138 23.46 15.38 -18.01
C GLU A 138 22.26 16.28 -17.70
N PHE A 139 22.16 16.73 -16.46
CA PHE A 139 21.11 17.62 -15.99
C PHE A 139 21.54 18.39 -14.74
N ILE A 140 20.84 19.49 -14.44
CA ILE A 140 21.10 20.34 -13.28
C ILE A 140 19.82 20.44 -12.45
N ILE A 141 19.95 20.35 -11.13
CA ILE A 141 18.86 20.60 -10.19
C ILE A 141 19.23 21.83 -9.34
N ASN A 142 18.50 22.90 -9.54
CA ASN A 142 18.62 24.15 -8.79
C ASN A 142 17.50 24.25 -7.76
N ALA A 143 17.86 24.66 -6.55
CA ALA A 143 16.92 24.92 -5.48
C ALA A 143 16.99 26.37 -5.05
N TYR A 144 15.84 26.99 -4.81
CA TYR A 144 15.74 28.40 -4.44
C TYR A 144 14.93 28.57 -3.15
N ASP A 145 15.34 29.52 -2.31
CA ASP A 145 14.64 29.89 -1.09
C ASP A 145 13.36 30.70 -1.35
N SER A 146 12.67 31.10 -0.27
CA SER A 146 11.47 31.95 -0.33
C SER A 146 11.71 33.34 -0.91
N SER A 147 12.96 33.81 -0.94
CA SER A 147 13.38 35.09 -1.51
C SER A 147 13.88 34.93 -2.96
N ASN A 148 13.75 33.74 -3.55
CA ASN A 148 14.20 33.38 -4.89
C ASN A 148 15.72 33.44 -5.07
N ASN A 149 16.51 33.30 -3.99
CA ASN A 149 17.95 33.11 -4.07
C ASN A 149 18.26 31.62 -4.30
N LEU A 150 19.23 31.32 -5.15
CA LEU A 150 19.73 29.96 -5.34
C LEU A 150 20.43 29.49 -4.04
N VAL A 151 19.89 28.44 -3.42
CA VAL A 151 20.45 27.84 -2.19
C VAL A 151 21.33 26.64 -2.46
N LEU A 152 21.05 25.90 -3.54
CA LEU A 152 21.82 24.73 -3.95
C LEU A 152 21.70 24.52 -5.46
N SER A 153 22.76 24.03 -6.08
CA SER A 153 22.79 23.61 -7.48
C SER A 153 23.59 22.32 -7.58
N GLU A 154 22.93 21.24 -7.95
CA GLU A 154 23.54 19.94 -8.18
C GLU A 154 23.62 19.68 -9.68
N HIS A 155 24.83 19.47 -10.18
CA HIS A 155 25.09 19.17 -11.59
C HIS A 155 25.47 17.70 -11.74
N VAL A 156 24.59 16.93 -12.37
CA VAL A 156 24.81 15.52 -12.63
C VAL A 156 25.31 15.34 -14.04
N VAL A 157 26.44 14.65 -14.17
CA VAL A 157 27.09 14.28 -15.43
C VAL A 157 27.24 12.76 -15.51
N ASP A 158 27.26 12.23 -16.72
CA ASP A 158 27.42 10.80 -17.00
C ASP A 158 26.40 9.88 -16.29
N ASN A 159 25.18 10.37 -16.05
CA ASN A 159 24.11 9.53 -15.54
C ASN A 159 23.79 8.39 -16.52
N ASP A 160 23.73 7.16 -16.01
CA ASP A 160 23.41 5.94 -16.74
C ASP A 160 22.13 5.25 -16.24
N LEU A 161 21.37 5.91 -15.35
CA LEU A 161 20.17 5.36 -14.73
C LEU A 161 18.90 6.06 -15.23
N VAL A 162 17.85 5.26 -15.46
CA VAL A 162 16.48 5.76 -15.72
C VAL A 162 15.87 6.42 -14.50
N GLN A 163 16.13 5.88 -13.31
CA GLN A 163 15.74 6.49 -12.05
C GLN A 163 17.00 6.87 -11.29
N VAL A 164 17.19 8.17 -11.07
CA VAL A 164 18.39 8.73 -10.46
C VAL A 164 18.01 9.60 -9.28
N ALA A 165 18.63 9.33 -8.13
CA ALA A 165 18.50 10.15 -6.94
C ALA A 165 19.71 11.09 -6.84
N THR A 166 19.47 12.40 -6.89
CA THR A 166 20.49 13.41 -6.68
C THR A 166 20.52 13.80 -5.21
N ILE A 167 21.64 13.53 -4.53
CA ILE A 167 21.79 13.74 -3.09
C ILE A 167 22.49 15.08 -2.86
N GLY A 168 21.86 16.00 -2.12
CA GLY A 168 22.39 17.36 -1.97
C GLY A 168 21.97 18.13 -0.72
N GLN A 169 21.20 17.55 0.21
CA GLN A 169 20.63 18.26 1.37
C GLN A 169 19.91 19.57 1.00
N PHE A 170 18.82 19.43 0.26
CA PHE A 170 17.98 20.54 -0.19
C PHE A 170 17.22 21.13 0.99
N TYR A 171 17.72 22.20 1.61
CA TYR A 171 17.08 22.85 2.76
C TYR A 171 16.25 24.07 2.39
N GLN A 172 15.09 24.20 3.03
CA GLN A 172 14.20 25.36 3.02
C GLN A 172 13.91 25.93 1.62
N TYR A 173 13.80 25.06 0.62
CA TYR A 173 13.50 25.48 -0.74
C TYR A 173 12.01 25.74 -0.90
N LYS A 174 11.68 26.76 -1.70
CA LYS A 174 10.32 27.08 -2.15
C LYS A 174 10.17 26.95 -3.67
N LYS A 175 11.27 26.72 -4.38
CA LYS A 175 11.25 26.44 -5.82
C LYS A 175 12.36 25.47 -6.18
N ILE A 176 12.02 24.46 -6.99
CA ILE A 176 12.98 23.52 -7.59
C ILE A 176 12.93 23.70 -9.10
N GLU A 177 14.10 23.74 -9.74
CA GLU A 177 14.25 23.84 -11.18
C GLU A 177 15.14 22.68 -11.67
N VAL A 178 14.62 21.87 -12.59
CA VAL A 178 15.33 20.73 -13.20
C VAL A 178 15.61 21.08 -14.66
N ILE A 179 16.88 21.19 -15.04
CA ILE A 179 17.32 21.58 -16.37
C ILE A 179 17.96 20.37 -17.05
N ILE A 180 17.40 19.92 -18.17
CA ILE A 180 17.92 18.78 -18.93
C ILE A 180 18.89 19.27 -20.00
N LYS A 181 20.16 18.86 -19.90
CA LYS A 181 21.24 19.28 -20.82
C LYS A 181 21.46 18.28 -21.95
N LYS A 182 21.52 17.00 -21.60
CA LYS A 182 21.87 15.92 -22.54
C LYS A 182 21.05 14.66 -22.31
N TRP A 183 20.68 13.98 -23.39
CA TRP A 183 19.89 12.76 -23.43
C TRP A 183 20.72 11.56 -23.90
N SER A 184 20.36 10.38 -23.40
CA SER A 184 21.00 9.08 -23.69
C SER A 184 20.98 8.67 -25.16
N LYS A 185 19.94 9.05 -25.92
CA LYS A 185 19.80 8.72 -27.35
C LYS A 185 19.62 9.99 -28.19
N PRO A 186 20.18 10.05 -29.42
CA PRO A 186 20.11 11.23 -30.28
C PRO A 186 18.73 11.43 -30.91
N TYR A 187 18.42 12.68 -31.29
CA TYR A 187 17.15 13.05 -31.94
C TYR A 187 15.91 12.63 -31.15
N ARG A 188 15.97 12.84 -29.82
CA ARG A 188 14.94 12.48 -28.85
C ARG A 188 14.40 13.69 -28.11
N ARG A 189 13.13 13.62 -27.73
CA ARG A 189 12.50 14.48 -26.73
C ARG A 189 12.89 13.98 -25.34
N ALA A 190 13.18 14.90 -24.43
CA ALA A 190 13.34 14.59 -23.02
C ALA A 190 11.99 14.14 -22.45
N ARG A 191 12.02 13.06 -21.66
CA ARG A 191 10.84 12.51 -21.00
C ARG A 191 11.10 12.33 -19.52
N VAL A 192 10.31 12.99 -18.69
CA VAL A 192 10.38 12.85 -17.24
C VAL A 192 9.02 12.35 -16.78
N VAL A 193 8.98 11.16 -16.22
CA VAL A 193 7.72 10.53 -15.77
C VAL A 193 7.33 11.09 -14.41
N GLU A 194 8.27 11.11 -13.46
CA GLU A 194 8.01 11.54 -12.08
C GLU A 194 9.22 12.30 -11.50
N VAL A 195 8.95 13.27 -10.63
CA VAL A 195 9.91 13.99 -9.80
C VAL A 195 9.50 13.84 -8.34
N ASP A 196 10.25 13.04 -7.59
CA ASP A 196 10.06 12.88 -6.16
C ASP A 196 10.94 13.89 -5.39
N PHE A 197 10.32 14.64 -4.48
CA PHE A 197 11.00 15.58 -3.59
C PHE A 197 11.65 14.86 -2.40
N GLY A 198 12.58 13.97 -2.73
CA GLY A 198 13.27 13.09 -1.80
C GLY A 198 14.12 12.05 -2.49
N ILE A 199 14.45 11.01 -1.72
CA ILE A 199 15.24 9.88 -2.20
C ILE A 199 14.41 8.62 -2.13
N VAL A 200 14.22 7.96 -3.27
CA VAL A 200 13.67 6.61 -3.34
C VAL A 200 14.82 5.62 -3.26
N LYS A 201 14.94 4.89 -2.14
CA LYS A 201 15.95 3.84 -1.95
C LYS A 201 15.33 2.46 -2.17
N ILE A 202 15.99 1.64 -2.98
CA ILE A 202 15.61 0.23 -3.18
C ILE A 202 16.61 -0.65 -2.42
N TYR A 203 16.09 -1.36 -1.42
CA TYR A 203 16.84 -2.40 -0.73
C TYR A 203 16.56 -3.75 -1.38
N THR A 204 17.61 -4.52 -1.62
CA THR A 204 17.59 -5.86 -2.21
C THR A 204 18.42 -6.81 -1.35
N ASP A 205 18.53 -8.08 -1.70
CA ASP A 205 19.28 -9.10 -0.93
C ASP A 205 20.71 -8.71 -0.52
N ASN A 206 21.36 -7.76 -1.22
CA ASN A 206 22.70 -7.29 -0.87
C ASN A 206 22.75 -6.36 0.35
N ASN A 207 21.67 -5.61 0.61
CA ASN A 207 21.61 -4.58 1.65
C ASN A 207 20.33 -4.67 2.52
N LEU A 208 19.47 -5.65 2.27
CA LEU A 208 18.32 -6.02 3.08
C LEU A 208 18.70 -7.19 3.98
N ILE A 209 18.73 -6.97 5.29
CA ILE A 209 19.10 -8.01 6.28
C ILE A 209 17.90 -8.90 6.58
N LYS A 210 16.74 -8.28 6.81
CA LYS A 210 15.51 -8.99 7.19
C LYS A 210 14.29 -8.16 6.82
N MET A 211 13.19 -8.84 6.53
CA MET A 211 11.85 -8.25 6.54
C MET A 211 10.84 -9.21 7.17
N ASP A 212 9.87 -8.64 7.88
CA ASP A 212 8.78 -9.32 8.56
C ASP A 212 7.47 -8.61 8.19
N LEU A 213 6.46 -9.39 7.84
CA LEU A 213 5.09 -8.94 7.62
C LEU A 213 4.17 -9.67 8.58
N VAL A 214 3.27 -8.94 9.23
CA VAL A 214 2.11 -9.50 9.94
C VAL A 214 0.86 -8.81 9.41
N ASP A 215 -0.02 -9.58 8.77
CA ASP A 215 -1.30 -9.13 8.24
C ASP A 215 -2.42 -9.98 8.83
N GLU A 216 -3.46 -9.35 9.35
CA GLU A 216 -4.54 -10.01 10.10
C GLU A 216 -5.88 -9.33 9.84
N MET A 217 -6.96 -10.11 9.86
CA MET A 217 -8.33 -9.60 9.92
C MET A 217 -9.15 -10.33 10.97
N ASP A 218 -10.10 -9.61 11.58
CA ASP A 218 -11.12 -10.18 12.46
C ASP A 218 -12.39 -10.51 11.67
N ILE A 219 -12.83 -11.77 11.75
CA ILE A 219 -13.99 -12.29 11.01
C ILE A 219 -15.33 -11.64 11.42
N ILE A 220 -15.41 -11.05 12.63
CA ILE A 220 -16.56 -10.28 13.11
C ILE A 220 -16.23 -8.79 13.35
N THR A 221 -15.03 -8.34 12.97
CA THR A 221 -14.56 -6.96 13.15
C THR A 221 -14.65 -6.47 14.61
N LYS A 222 -14.47 -7.36 15.59
CA LYS A 222 -14.44 -6.99 17.03
C LYS A 222 -13.18 -6.23 17.39
N THR A 223 -12.08 -6.47 16.68
CA THR A 223 -10.94 -5.56 16.56
C THR A 223 -10.77 -5.15 15.10
N LEU A 224 -10.04 -4.05 14.88
CA LEU A 224 -9.65 -3.62 13.55
C LEU A 224 -8.12 -3.63 13.45
N PRO A 225 -7.50 -4.81 13.28
CA PRO A 225 -6.04 -4.94 13.16
C PRO A 225 -5.52 -4.10 11.98
N SER A 226 -4.28 -3.64 12.10
CA SER A 226 -3.57 -2.94 11.03
C SER A 226 -2.32 -3.75 10.73
N ALA A 227 -2.11 -4.04 9.45
CA ALA A 227 -0.95 -4.79 8.99
C ALA A 227 0.34 -4.06 9.39
N GLU A 228 1.29 -4.81 9.91
CA GLU A 228 2.61 -4.31 10.31
C GLU A 228 3.66 -4.90 9.38
N PHE A 229 4.47 -4.02 8.81
CA PHE A 229 5.64 -4.39 8.04
C PHE A 229 6.88 -3.84 8.72
N LYS A 230 7.88 -4.70 8.91
CA LYS A 230 9.15 -4.34 9.53
C LYS A 230 10.28 -4.78 8.62
N PHE A 231 11.29 -3.93 8.43
CA PHE A 231 12.50 -4.33 7.72
C PHE A 231 13.75 -3.78 8.39
N THR A 232 14.83 -4.53 8.26
CA THR A 232 16.16 -4.17 8.73
C THR A 232 17.08 -4.08 7.52
N ALA A 233 17.66 -2.90 7.32
CA ALA A 233 18.60 -2.62 6.24
C ALA A 233 20.02 -2.49 6.77
N ASP A 234 20.99 -2.79 5.90
CA ASP A 234 22.39 -2.48 6.11
C ASP A 234 22.57 -0.96 6.27
N ASN A 235 23.30 -0.58 7.31
CA ASN A 235 23.64 0.78 7.68
C ASN A 235 25.15 0.90 7.97
N ALA A 236 25.99 0.11 7.30
CA ALA A 236 27.45 0.17 7.46
C ALA A 236 28.03 1.58 7.20
N ASN A 237 27.44 2.34 6.28
CA ASN A 237 27.80 3.73 5.99
C ASN A 237 27.29 4.74 7.04
N LYS A 238 26.51 4.28 8.04
CA LYS A 238 25.90 5.10 9.09
C LYS A 238 24.98 6.20 8.56
N ASP A 239 24.38 5.94 7.41
CA ASP A 239 23.39 6.77 6.73
C ASP A 239 22.21 7.16 7.65
N PHE A 240 21.76 6.25 8.52
CA PHE A 240 20.62 6.48 9.42
C PHE A 240 21.01 6.85 10.85
N ASN A 241 22.30 7.06 11.12
CA ASN A 241 22.75 7.44 12.45
C ASN A 241 22.35 8.90 12.77
N ILE A 242 21.75 9.13 13.93
CA ILE A 242 21.32 10.45 14.41
C ILE A 242 22.48 11.45 14.46
N LEU A 243 23.70 10.97 14.73
CA LEU A 243 24.90 11.79 14.83
C LEU A 243 25.55 12.07 13.47
N ASN A 244 25.09 11.43 12.39
CA ASN A 244 25.59 11.70 11.04
C ASN A 244 24.95 13.01 10.53
N PRO A 245 25.71 14.12 10.40
CA PRO A 245 25.15 15.39 9.95
C PRO A 245 24.61 15.30 8.52
N ASP A 246 25.18 14.41 7.70
CA ASP A 246 24.84 14.20 6.29
C ASP A 246 23.97 12.95 6.07
N GLY A 247 23.46 12.38 7.16
CA GLY A 247 22.62 11.19 7.13
C GLY A 247 21.15 11.46 6.81
N PHE A 248 20.44 10.40 6.44
CA PHE A 248 19.01 10.39 6.13
C PHE A 248 18.13 10.62 7.36
N HIS A 249 18.67 10.45 8.58
CA HIS A 249 17.89 10.50 9.82
C HIS A 249 17.06 11.79 9.96
N LYS A 250 17.60 12.95 9.54
CA LYS A 250 16.91 14.25 9.62
C LYS A 250 15.71 14.36 8.68
N PHE A 251 15.66 13.52 7.65
CA PHE A 251 14.63 13.50 6.62
C PHE A 251 13.64 12.36 6.79
N LEU A 252 13.83 11.51 7.82
CA LEU A 252 12.84 10.51 8.19
C LEU A 252 11.61 11.18 8.78
N GLN A 253 10.45 10.85 8.24
CA GLN A 253 9.16 11.37 8.65
C GLN A 253 8.17 10.23 8.71
N GLN A 254 7.25 10.29 9.68
CA GLN A 254 6.10 9.40 9.66
C GLN A 254 5.32 9.59 8.36
N ARG A 255 4.71 8.51 7.86
CA ARG A 255 3.94 8.45 6.60
C ARG A 255 4.78 8.41 5.32
N GLN A 256 6.10 8.26 5.41
CA GLN A 256 6.92 7.93 4.25
C GLN A 256 6.58 6.53 3.71
N ASN A 257 6.56 6.38 2.39
CA ASN A 257 6.01 5.19 1.75
C ASN A 257 7.02 4.04 1.74
N VAL A 258 6.57 2.84 2.07
CA VAL A 258 7.36 1.61 2.12
C VAL A 258 6.61 0.52 1.36
N VAL A 259 7.21 0.06 0.26
CA VAL A 259 6.64 -0.98 -0.61
C VAL A 259 7.52 -2.23 -0.54
N PRO A 260 7.15 -3.22 0.28
CA PRO A 260 7.80 -4.52 0.31
C PRO A 260 7.33 -5.45 -0.80
N GLU A 261 8.26 -6.22 -1.33
CA GLU A 261 8.03 -7.21 -2.38
C GLU A 261 8.86 -8.47 -2.09
N ILE A 262 8.29 -9.63 -2.42
CA ILE A 262 9.02 -10.90 -2.45
C ILE A 262 8.99 -11.44 -3.86
N GLY A 263 10.17 -11.72 -4.38
CA GLY A 263 10.38 -12.31 -5.70
C GLY A 263 10.64 -13.80 -5.65
N VAL A 264 10.16 -14.52 -6.65
CA VAL A 264 10.51 -15.93 -6.91
C VAL A 264 11.27 -16.01 -8.22
N LEU A 265 12.38 -16.75 -8.23
CA LEU A 265 13.12 -17.00 -9.46
C LEU A 265 12.32 -17.95 -10.36
N VAL A 266 11.99 -17.46 -11.55
CA VAL A 266 11.25 -18.15 -12.60
C VAL A 266 12.12 -18.20 -13.85
N GLY A 267 12.67 -19.37 -14.16
CA GLY A 267 13.68 -19.51 -15.21
C GLY A 267 14.94 -18.69 -14.88
N THR A 268 15.16 -17.59 -15.61
CA THR A 268 16.29 -16.66 -15.40
C THR A 268 15.87 -15.31 -14.83
N THR A 269 14.58 -15.04 -14.70
CA THR A 269 14.03 -13.75 -14.23
C THR A 269 13.38 -13.93 -12.87
N THR A 270 13.31 -12.86 -12.08
CA THR A 270 12.60 -12.87 -10.80
C THR A 270 11.24 -12.21 -10.98
N GLU A 271 10.17 -12.92 -10.68
CA GLU A 271 8.81 -12.38 -10.64
C GLU A 271 8.51 -11.93 -9.22
N TYR A 272 8.28 -10.62 -9.02
CA TYR A 272 8.05 -10.00 -7.72
C TYR A 272 6.56 -9.82 -7.43
N ILE A 273 6.17 -10.13 -6.20
CA ILE A 273 4.83 -9.90 -5.66
C ILE A 273 4.91 -8.84 -4.56
N GLN A 274 4.13 -7.77 -4.72
CA GLN A 274 3.98 -6.73 -3.72
C GLN A 274 3.20 -7.26 -2.51
N LEU A 275 3.78 -7.08 -1.31
CA LEU A 275 3.19 -7.46 -0.04
C LEU A 275 2.32 -6.36 0.58
N GLY A 276 2.22 -5.20 -0.05
CA GLY A 276 1.33 -4.12 0.40
C GLY A 276 1.97 -2.76 0.25
N ASN A 277 1.18 -1.73 0.52
CA ASN A 277 1.68 -0.37 0.65
C ASN A 277 1.63 0.02 2.13
N PHE A 278 2.78 0.39 2.69
CA PHE A 278 2.91 0.70 4.10
C PHE A 278 3.49 2.09 4.30
N TYR A 279 3.18 2.66 5.46
CA TYR A 279 3.55 4.01 5.84
C TYR A 279 4.45 3.95 7.08
N LEU A 280 5.63 4.55 7.00
CA LEU A 280 6.61 4.55 8.09
C LEU A 280 5.98 5.13 9.36
N MET A 281 6.16 4.43 10.48
CA MET A 281 5.66 4.85 11.80
C MET A 281 6.81 5.07 12.79
N GLU A 282 7.76 4.15 12.79
CA GLU A 282 8.87 4.14 13.74
C GLU A 282 10.16 3.70 13.04
N TRP A 283 11.29 4.19 13.54
CA TRP A 283 12.62 3.77 13.08
C TRP A 283 13.59 3.75 14.25
N THR A 284 14.52 2.80 14.22
CA THR A 284 15.58 2.65 15.21
C THR A 284 16.93 2.46 14.53
N SER A 285 17.93 3.20 15.01
CA SER A 285 19.32 3.09 14.59
C SER A 285 20.22 3.46 15.76
N ASP A 286 20.65 2.45 16.52
CA ASP A 286 21.52 2.65 17.69
C ASP A 286 22.92 3.15 17.29
N GLU A 287 23.57 3.86 18.21
CA GLU A 287 24.94 4.33 18.04
C GLU A 287 25.89 3.14 17.87
N GLY A 288 26.58 3.08 16.73
CA GLY A 288 27.51 1.99 16.40
C GLY A 288 26.85 0.76 15.76
N SER A 289 25.52 0.72 15.63
CA SER A 289 24.84 -0.31 14.85
C SER A 289 25.20 -0.20 13.36
N LEU A 290 25.49 -1.35 12.73
CA LEU A 290 25.65 -1.48 11.27
C LEU A 290 24.31 -1.76 10.58
N THR A 291 23.20 -1.66 11.29
CA THR A 291 21.85 -1.86 10.74
C THR A 291 20.88 -0.78 11.22
N ALA A 292 19.86 -0.51 10.42
CA ALA A 292 18.73 0.34 10.78
C ALA A 292 17.44 -0.45 10.60
N THR A 293 16.51 -0.31 11.53
CA THR A 293 15.23 -1.02 11.50
C THR A 293 14.08 -0.03 11.41
N PHE A 294 13.11 -0.34 10.55
CA PHE A 294 11.97 0.50 10.26
C PHE A 294 10.69 -0.31 10.44
N THR A 295 9.70 0.30 11.07
CA THR A 295 8.36 -0.26 11.26
C THR A 295 7.36 0.63 10.53
N ALA A 296 6.57 0.03 9.66
CA ALA A 296 5.56 0.68 8.85
C ALA A 296 4.19 -0.01 9.05
N ARG A 297 3.11 0.76 8.93
CA ARG A 297 1.73 0.27 9.06
C ARG A 297 0.88 0.69 7.86
N ASN A 298 -0.22 -0.01 7.62
CA ASN A 298 -1.13 0.35 6.54
C ASN A 298 -2.06 1.53 6.90
N ILE A 299 -2.89 1.95 5.95
CA ILE A 299 -3.76 3.13 6.04
C ILE A 299 -4.79 3.07 7.20
N ILE A 300 -5.11 1.89 7.74
CA ILE A 300 -6.03 1.77 8.89
C ILE A 300 -5.47 2.47 10.13
N ASP A 301 -4.15 2.39 10.35
CA ASP A 301 -3.54 3.00 11.53
C ASP A 301 -3.61 4.52 11.49
N LEU A 302 -3.47 5.10 10.28
CA LEU A 302 -3.60 6.53 10.02
C LEU A 302 -4.94 7.10 10.50
N MET A 303 -6.02 6.33 10.38
CA MET A 303 -7.37 6.73 10.81
C MET A 303 -7.46 6.97 12.33
N SER A 304 -6.53 6.43 13.11
CA SER A 304 -6.46 6.68 14.57
C SER A 304 -6.06 8.12 14.90
N SER A 305 -5.49 8.86 13.94
CA SER A 305 -5.04 10.24 14.10
C SER A 305 -6.17 11.28 13.97
N PHE A 306 -7.37 10.87 13.55
CA PHE A 306 -8.49 11.76 13.28
C PHE A 306 -9.62 11.50 14.29
N ASP A 307 -9.99 12.54 15.03
CA ASP A 307 -11.12 12.51 15.96
C ASP A 307 -12.45 12.69 15.21
N TYR A 308 -13.49 12.00 15.68
CA TYR A 308 -14.86 12.14 15.21
C TYR A 308 -15.84 12.19 16.40
N GLU A 309 -16.80 13.10 16.30
CA GLU A 309 -17.95 13.17 17.22
C GLU A 309 -19.18 13.63 16.45
N ASN A 310 -20.32 12.97 16.71
CA ASN A 310 -21.62 13.46 16.28
C ASN A 310 -22.70 13.07 17.30
N LEU A 311 -23.22 14.06 18.03
CA LEU A 311 -24.27 13.87 19.03
C LEU A 311 -25.67 14.21 18.50
N VAL A 312 -25.76 14.67 17.26
CA VAL A 312 -27.02 15.10 16.63
C VAL A 312 -27.48 14.02 15.65
N ALA A 313 -28.72 13.55 15.83
CA ALA A 313 -29.29 12.53 14.97
C ALA A 313 -29.48 13.06 13.54
N LYS A 314 -28.96 12.31 12.56
CA LYS A 314 -29.17 12.58 11.13
C LYS A 314 -30.40 11.82 10.62
N SER A 315 -31.11 12.41 9.64
CA SER A 315 -32.25 11.80 8.95
C SER A 315 -31.84 11.38 7.53
N ASN A 316 -32.37 10.25 7.04
CA ASN A 316 -32.01 9.67 5.73
C ASN A 316 -30.50 9.43 5.55
N TYR A 317 -29.80 9.13 6.65
CA TYR A 317 -28.37 8.90 6.65
C TYR A 317 -28.08 7.39 6.72
N THR A 318 -27.17 6.92 5.87
CA THR A 318 -26.88 5.49 5.72
C THR A 318 -25.47 5.17 6.22
N LEU A 319 -25.23 3.90 6.54
CA LEU A 319 -23.87 3.45 6.89
C LEU A 319 -22.88 3.66 5.73
N TYR A 320 -23.36 3.57 4.48
CA TYR A 320 -22.54 3.87 3.29
C TYR A 320 -22.07 5.33 3.30
N GLN A 321 -23.00 6.28 3.48
CA GLN A 321 -22.67 7.70 3.53
C GLN A 321 -21.74 8.00 4.71
N MET A 322 -21.95 7.34 5.85
CA MET A 322 -21.08 7.47 7.00
C MET A 322 -19.67 6.98 6.74
N ALA A 323 -19.50 5.82 6.09
CA ALA A 323 -18.18 5.33 5.72
C ALA A 323 -17.46 6.30 4.77
N ALA A 324 -18.15 6.80 3.75
CA ALA A 324 -17.60 7.78 2.81
C ALA A 324 -17.19 9.10 3.50
N ASP A 325 -18.01 9.61 4.43
CA ASP A 325 -17.69 10.80 5.22
C ASP A 325 -16.42 10.58 6.07
N ILE A 326 -16.30 9.41 6.71
CA ILE A 326 -15.14 9.06 7.53
C ILE A 326 -13.86 8.93 6.70
N PHE A 327 -13.93 8.30 5.52
CA PHE A 327 -12.80 8.22 4.60
C PHE A 327 -12.38 9.60 4.10
N ASN A 328 -13.33 10.47 3.76
CA ASN A 328 -13.04 11.84 3.35
C ASN A 328 -12.36 12.65 4.47
N ILE A 329 -12.81 12.52 5.73
CA ILE A 329 -12.16 13.15 6.89
C ILE A 329 -10.71 12.69 7.04
N CYS A 330 -10.45 11.40 6.80
CA CYS A 330 -9.10 10.84 6.87
C CYS A 330 -8.24 11.10 5.63
N GLY A 331 -8.80 11.69 4.56
CA GLY A 331 -8.13 11.89 3.27
C GLY A 331 -7.90 10.60 2.47
N ILE A 332 -8.64 9.53 2.76
CA ILE A 332 -8.53 8.24 2.07
C ILE A 332 -9.35 8.29 0.78
N THR A 333 -8.68 8.12 -0.36
CA THR A 333 -9.29 8.20 -1.70
C THR A 333 -9.44 6.84 -2.39
N ASN A 334 -8.62 5.85 -2.01
CA ASN A 334 -8.65 4.50 -2.54
C ASN A 334 -9.40 3.56 -1.58
N TYR A 335 -10.71 3.43 -1.77
CA TYR A 335 -11.56 2.58 -0.95
C TYR A 335 -12.68 1.93 -1.75
N GLU A 336 -13.19 0.81 -1.25
CA GLU A 336 -14.40 0.14 -1.73
C GLU A 336 -15.38 -0.03 -0.57
N ILE A 337 -16.61 0.45 -0.75
CA ILE A 337 -17.70 0.29 0.23
C ILE A 337 -18.79 -0.59 -0.38
N ASP A 338 -19.20 -1.61 0.35
CA ASP A 338 -20.31 -2.48 -0.04
C ASP A 338 -21.63 -1.69 -0.20
N LEU A 339 -22.22 -1.79 -1.39
CA LEU A 339 -23.44 -1.07 -1.77
C LEU A 339 -24.64 -1.44 -0.88
N SER A 340 -24.64 -2.63 -0.25
CA SER A 340 -25.70 -3.03 0.67
C SER A 340 -25.84 -2.07 1.86
N LEU A 341 -24.76 -1.37 2.25
CA LEU A 341 -24.77 -0.37 3.32
C LEU A 341 -25.64 0.85 3.03
N GLN A 342 -26.01 1.09 1.77
CA GLN A 342 -26.97 2.14 1.40
C GLN A 342 -28.38 1.85 1.95
N ASN A 343 -28.70 0.57 2.21
CA ASN A 343 -30.00 0.16 2.71
C ASN A 343 -30.07 0.14 4.25
N ILE A 344 -28.96 0.40 4.94
CA ILE A 344 -28.88 0.38 6.40
C ILE A 344 -28.86 1.81 6.92
N GLN A 345 -30.01 2.28 7.41
CA GLN A 345 -30.14 3.61 8.00
C GLN A 345 -29.52 3.66 9.39
N THR A 346 -28.88 4.78 9.70
CA THR A 346 -28.35 5.09 11.02
C THR A 346 -28.64 6.54 11.38
N LYS A 347 -28.75 6.82 12.68
CA LYS A 347 -28.79 8.20 13.21
C LYS A 347 -27.40 8.85 13.22
N GLY A 348 -26.34 8.08 12.96
CA GLY A 348 -24.95 8.55 12.91
C GLY A 348 -24.44 9.04 14.27
N LEU A 349 -25.01 8.56 15.37
CA LEU A 349 -24.72 9.02 16.72
C LEU A 349 -23.43 8.36 17.24
N VAL A 350 -22.42 9.18 17.54
CA VAL A 350 -21.10 8.74 17.99
C VAL A 350 -20.57 9.73 19.03
N LYS A 351 -20.24 9.24 20.23
CA LYS A 351 -19.46 10.01 21.23
C LYS A 351 -18.02 10.16 20.74
N LYS A 352 -17.34 11.24 21.17
CA LYS A 352 -15.94 11.49 20.79
C LYS A 352 -15.07 10.23 20.84
N THR A 353 -14.54 9.86 19.69
CA THR A 353 -13.63 8.72 19.45
C THR A 353 -12.83 8.98 18.18
N ASN A 354 -11.92 8.08 17.78
CA ASN A 354 -11.17 8.23 16.52
C ASN A 354 -11.89 7.56 15.32
N CYS A 355 -11.55 7.98 14.11
CA CYS A 355 -12.14 7.48 12.87
C CYS A 355 -11.94 5.97 12.67
N ARG A 356 -10.85 5.38 13.17
CA ARG A 356 -10.62 3.92 13.16
C ARG A 356 -11.72 3.18 13.94
N ASN A 357 -12.04 3.65 15.15
CA ASN A 357 -13.11 3.09 15.96
C ASN A 357 -14.48 3.30 15.32
N VAL A 358 -14.70 4.45 14.67
CA VAL A 358 -15.95 4.68 13.93
C VAL A 358 -16.08 3.73 12.74
N LEU A 359 -15.01 3.49 11.98
CA LEU A 359 -15.02 2.52 10.89
C LEU A 359 -15.35 1.11 11.40
N GLN A 360 -14.78 0.71 12.53
CA GLN A 360 -15.14 -0.53 13.20
C GLN A 360 -16.64 -0.57 13.56
N MET A 361 -17.18 0.50 14.15
CA MET A 361 -18.60 0.58 14.47
C MET A 361 -19.46 0.44 13.21
N ILE A 362 -19.08 1.08 12.10
CA ILE A 362 -19.79 0.96 10.83
C ILE A 362 -19.75 -0.47 10.33
N ALA A 363 -18.58 -1.11 10.34
CA ALA A 363 -18.39 -2.49 9.89
C ALA A 363 -19.25 -3.48 10.67
N VAL A 364 -19.25 -3.41 12.00
CA VAL A 364 -20.08 -4.27 12.85
C VAL A 364 -21.57 -4.01 12.63
N ALA A 365 -22.00 -2.75 12.52
CA ALA A 365 -23.40 -2.39 12.27
C ALA A 365 -23.88 -2.78 10.85
N GLY A 366 -22.95 -2.85 9.90
CA GLY A 366 -23.14 -3.22 8.51
C GLY A 366 -22.93 -4.71 8.20
N MET A 367 -22.49 -5.49 9.19
CA MET A 367 -22.12 -6.92 9.04
C MET A 367 -20.98 -7.13 8.03
N CYS A 368 -20.07 -6.16 7.95
CA CYS A 368 -18.92 -6.15 7.03
C CYS A 368 -17.61 -6.46 7.75
N ASN A 369 -16.66 -6.94 6.96
CA ASN A 369 -15.25 -7.06 7.31
C ASN A 369 -14.49 -5.86 6.73
N VAL A 370 -13.38 -5.53 7.39
CA VAL A 370 -12.50 -4.46 6.95
C VAL A 370 -11.08 -5.00 6.83
N TYR A 371 -10.47 -4.75 5.69
CA TYR A 371 -9.08 -5.09 5.42
C TYR A 371 -8.55 -4.20 4.30
N VAL A 372 -7.24 -4.17 4.13
CA VAL A 372 -6.58 -3.38 3.08
C VAL A 372 -5.96 -4.37 2.09
N THR A 373 -6.25 -4.19 0.81
CA THR A 373 -5.61 -4.99 -0.25
C THR A 373 -4.14 -4.61 -0.40
N ARG A 374 -3.38 -5.45 -1.13
CA ARG A 374 -1.96 -5.17 -1.40
C ARG A 374 -1.74 -3.89 -2.24
N ASP A 375 -2.76 -3.41 -2.96
CA ASP A 375 -2.76 -2.16 -3.74
C ASP A 375 -3.20 -0.92 -2.93
N ASP A 376 -3.20 -0.99 -1.61
CA ASP A 376 -3.62 0.10 -0.72
C ASP A 376 -5.10 0.51 -0.86
N ASN A 377 -5.95 -0.38 -1.37
CA ASN A 377 -7.39 -0.18 -1.40
C ASN A 377 -8.01 -0.68 -0.10
N LEU A 378 -8.63 0.22 0.68
CA LEU A 378 -9.35 -0.11 1.91
C LEU A 378 -10.73 -0.67 1.58
N ILE A 379 -10.95 -1.93 1.92
CA ILE A 379 -12.20 -2.66 1.65
C ILE A 379 -13.08 -2.67 2.89
N LEU A 380 -14.34 -2.25 2.74
CA LEU A 380 -15.41 -2.44 3.71
C LEU A 380 -16.53 -3.24 3.04
N LYS A 381 -16.52 -4.57 3.22
CA LYS A 381 -17.50 -5.45 2.57
C LYS A 381 -17.88 -6.69 3.35
N GLN A 382 -19.03 -7.26 3.04
CA GLN A 382 -19.40 -8.57 3.60
C GLN A 382 -18.54 -9.66 2.94
N LEU A 383 -17.86 -10.49 3.73
CA LEU A 383 -17.12 -11.62 3.20
C LEU A 383 -18.08 -12.69 2.66
N SER A 384 -17.72 -13.26 1.51
CA SER A 384 -18.37 -14.44 0.94
C SER A 384 -17.38 -15.60 0.93
N PHE A 385 -17.85 -16.78 1.31
CA PHE A 385 -17.04 -17.99 1.31
C PHE A 385 -17.07 -18.61 -0.08
N GLY A 386 -15.97 -18.48 -0.80
CA GLY A 386 -15.78 -19.02 -2.14
C GLY A 386 -15.19 -20.43 -2.15
N SER A 387 -14.79 -20.87 -3.34
CA SER A 387 -13.99 -22.10 -3.51
C SER A 387 -12.53 -21.88 -3.13
N PRO A 388 -11.82 -22.93 -2.69
CA PRO A 388 -10.40 -22.82 -2.38
C PRO A 388 -9.60 -22.40 -3.62
N VAL A 389 -8.69 -21.45 -3.43
CA VAL A 389 -7.80 -20.93 -4.48
C VAL A 389 -6.43 -21.61 -4.47
N ASP A 390 -6.10 -22.31 -3.38
CA ASP A 390 -4.84 -23.01 -3.20
C ASP A 390 -4.94 -24.12 -2.14
N ILE A 391 -3.91 -24.97 -2.07
CA ILE A 391 -3.78 -26.04 -1.08
C ILE A 391 -2.51 -25.80 -0.27
N ILE A 392 -2.64 -25.67 1.05
CA ILE A 392 -1.49 -25.73 1.95
C ILE A 392 -1.28 -27.20 2.29
N SER A 393 -0.33 -27.81 1.57
CA SER A 393 -0.05 -29.24 1.66
C SER A 393 1.00 -29.59 2.70
N MET A 394 0.94 -30.82 3.21
CA MET A 394 1.92 -31.35 4.17
C MET A 394 3.35 -31.33 3.63
N ASP A 395 3.55 -31.47 2.32
CA ASP A 395 4.86 -31.38 1.66
C ASP A 395 5.50 -29.98 1.77
N ASN A 396 4.69 -28.94 1.98
CA ASN A 396 5.17 -27.57 2.12
C ASN A 396 5.17 -27.09 3.57
N MET A 397 4.61 -27.86 4.51
CA MET A 397 4.63 -27.56 5.93
C MET A 397 5.91 -28.06 6.60
N TYR A 398 6.41 -27.32 7.60
CA TYR A 398 7.55 -27.78 8.40
C TYR A 398 7.13 -28.74 9.51
N ASN A 399 5.88 -28.62 9.97
CA ASN A 399 5.25 -29.48 10.96
C ASN A 399 3.76 -29.62 10.63
N GLU A 400 3.11 -30.66 11.16
CA GLU A 400 1.65 -30.78 11.08
C GLU A 400 0.94 -29.50 11.57
N PRO A 401 -0.18 -29.09 10.93
CA PRO A 401 -0.88 -27.89 11.33
C PRO A 401 -1.52 -28.07 12.69
N GLN A 402 -1.48 -27.03 13.51
CA GLN A 402 -2.18 -27.02 14.79
C GLN A 402 -3.66 -26.69 14.54
N ILE A 403 -4.55 -27.47 15.14
CA ILE A 403 -6.00 -27.25 15.05
C ILE A 403 -6.54 -26.98 16.44
N GLU A 404 -7.01 -25.76 16.66
CA GLU A 404 -7.66 -25.35 17.89
C GLU A 404 -9.14 -25.06 17.64
N LEU A 405 -9.99 -25.37 18.62
CA LEU A 405 -11.41 -25.03 18.56
C LEU A 405 -11.68 -23.76 19.34
N ASP A 406 -12.19 -22.75 18.65
CA ASP A 406 -12.68 -21.53 19.28
C ASP A 406 -13.90 -21.84 20.16
N LYS A 407 -14.12 -20.97 21.16
CA LYS A 407 -15.19 -21.12 22.15
C LYS A 407 -16.56 -21.17 21.46
N ILE A 408 -17.43 -22.04 21.95
CA ILE A 408 -18.85 -22.04 21.55
C ILE A 408 -19.44 -20.69 21.96
N VAL A 409 -20.19 -20.07 21.06
CA VAL A 409 -21.00 -18.89 21.38
C VAL A 409 -22.34 -19.35 21.92
N LYS A 410 -22.56 -19.12 23.22
CA LYS A 410 -23.83 -19.39 23.92
C LYS A 410 -24.94 -18.49 23.39
N GLY A 411 -24.61 -17.23 23.14
CA GLY A 411 -25.54 -16.24 22.61
C GLY A 411 -24.85 -14.93 22.31
N VAL A 412 -25.56 -14.05 21.61
CA VAL A 412 -25.09 -12.70 21.26
C VAL A 412 -26.08 -11.68 21.79
N GLU A 413 -25.57 -10.71 22.53
CA GLU A 413 -26.29 -9.58 23.10
C GLU A 413 -25.88 -8.32 22.32
N VAL A 414 -26.83 -7.70 21.63
CA VAL A 414 -26.59 -6.51 20.80
C VAL A 414 -27.43 -5.35 21.31
N ALA A 415 -26.76 -4.29 21.73
CA ALA A 415 -27.39 -3.04 22.10
C ALA A 415 -27.81 -2.26 20.85
N TYR A 416 -29.02 -1.70 20.86
CA TYR A 416 -29.49 -0.73 19.89
C TYR A 416 -30.00 0.53 20.56
N TYR A 417 -29.80 1.65 19.88
CA TYR A 417 -29.91 2.99 20.47
C TYR A 417 -31.05 3.78 19.82
N SER A 418 -32.00 4.23 20.65
CA SER A 418 -33.02 5.20 20.22
C SER A 418 -32.48 6.62 20.21
N ASP A 419 -31.52 6.92 21.07
CA ASP A 419 -30.72 8.15 21.13
C ASP A 419 -29.35 7.81 21.74
N ILE A 420 -28.43 8.76 21.88
CA ILE A 420 -27.04 8.49 22.32
C ILE A 420 -26.92 8.00 23.78
N ASN A 421 -27.96 8.15 24.59
CA ASN A 421 -27.97 7.79 26.02
C ASN A 421 -28.97 6.66 26.36
N THR A 422 -29.91 6.37 25.47
CA THR A 422 -30.93 5.34 25.67
C THR A 422 -30.67 4.14 24.78
N LYS A 423 -30.31 3.01 25.41
CA LYS A 423 -30.10 1.72 24.74
C LYS A 423 -31.06 0.64 25.23
N GLN A 424 -31.36 -0.30 24.35
CA GLN A 424 -32.06 -1.55 24.64
C GLN A 424 -31.29 -2.71 24.03
N ASP A 425 -31.43 -3.91 24.58
CA ASP A 425 -30.65 -5.07 24.13
C ASP A 425 -31.54 -6.12 23.45
N VAL A 426 -31.03 -6.73 22.39
CA VAL A 426 -31.54 -7.97 21.81
C VAL A 426 -30.59 -9.10 22.18
N ILE A 427 -31.15 -10.21 22.67
CA ILE A 427 -30.37 -11.41 23.00
C ILE A 427 -30.83 -12.55 22.11
N ILE A 428 -29.91 -13.11 21.32
CA ILE A 428 -30.11 -14.34 20.54
C ILE A 428 -29.31 -15.46 21.21
N ASN A 429 -30.01 -16.50 21.67
CA ASN A 429 -29.38 -17.69 22.24
C ASN A 429 -29.11 -18.72 21.14
N ASN A 430 -27.98 -19.42 21.25
CA ASN A 430 -27.51 -20.41 20.29
C ASN A 430 -27.21 -21.77 20.93
N ALA A 431 -26.64 -21.78 22.14
CA ALA A 431 -26.28 -23.01 22.84
C ALA A 431 -26.48 -22.87 24.36
N ASP A 432 -26.50 -24.00 25.09
CA ASP A 432 -26.67 -24.01 26.55
C ASP A 432 -25.41 -23.55 27.30
N LYS A 433 -24.22 -23.77 26.72
CA LYS A 433 -22.90 -23.45 27.28
C LYS A 433 -22.06 -22.71 26.24
N GLY A 434 -21.17 -21.84 26.71
CA GLY A 434 -20.29 -21.05 25.85
C GLY A 434 -20.12 -19.62 26.32
N GLU A 435 -19.48 -18.79 25.50
CA GLU A 435 -19.34 -17.36 25.75
C GLU A 435 -20.55 -16.57 25.25
N VAL A 436 -20.83 -15.45 25.92
CA VAL A 436 -21.81 -14.46 25.44
C VAL A 436 -21.03 -13.32 24.80
N ILE A 437 -21.26 -13.07 23.52
CA ILE A 437 -20.65 -11.95 22.82
C ILE A 437 -21.55 -10.74 23.01
N LYS A 438 -20.96 -9.64 23.49
CA LYS A 438 -21.67 -8.37 23.66
C LYS A 438 -21.23 -7.38 22.61
N VAL A 439 -22.19 -6.73 21.96
CA VAL A 439 -21.97 -5.67 20.99
C VAL A 439 -22.64 -4.41 21.51
N ASP A 440 -21.83 -3.41 21.81
CA ASP A 440 -22.30 -2.09 22.20
C ASP A 440 -21.96 -1.07 21.11
N ASN A 441 -22.92 -0.75 20.25
CA ASN A 441 -22.69 0.07 19.06
C ASN A 441 -23.85 1.04 18.80
N ALA A 442 -23.60 2.33 19.00
CA ALA A 442 -24.58 3.41 18.84
C ALA A 442 -25.08 3.61 17.39
N LEU A 443 -24.42 3.00 16.40
CA LEU A 443 -24.87 3.04 15.01
C LEU A 443 -26.00 2.04 14.70
N ILE A 444 -26.28 1.11 15.60
CA ILE A 444 -27.40 0.17 15.51
C ILE A 444 -28.62 0.84 16.15
N ASN A 445 -29.63 1.19 15.36
CA ASN A 445 -30.74 2.04 15.83
C ASN A 445 -32.11 1.36 15.85
N THR A 446 -32.20 0.10 15.42
CA THR A 446 -33.45 -0.67 15.44
C THR A 446 -33.25 -2.08 15.99
N GLN A 447 -34.30 -2.64 16.60
CA GLN A 447 -34.31 -4.02 17.07
C GLN A 447 -34.07 -5.02 15.92
N ALA A 448 -34.62 -4.75 14.73
CA ALA A 448 -34.43 -5.59 13.56
C ALA A 448 -32.97 -5.65 13.11
N GLN A 449 -32.29 -4.49 13.04
CA GLN A 449 -30.86 -4.44 12.73
C GLN A 449 -30.03 -5.16 13.79
N ALA A 450 -30.32 -4.96 15.08
CA ALA A 450 -29.62 -5.66 16.16
C ALA A 450 -29.75 -7.19 16.05
N THR A 451 -30.94 -7.68 15.67
CA THR A 451 -31.21 -9.11 15.43
C THR A 451 -30.38 -9.62 14.25
N ASN A 452 -30.29 -8.86 13.16
CA ASN A 452 -29.49 -9.23 11.99
C ASN A 452 -28.00 -9.31 12.34
N VAL A 453 -27.47 -8.31 13.06
CA VAL A 453 -26.08 -8.30 13.52
C VAL A 453 -25.79 -9.49 14.44
N ALA A 454 -26.69 -9.80 15.38
CA ALA A 454 -26.55 -10.96 16.26
C ALA A 454 -26.46 -12.28 15.48
N ASN A 455 -27.35 -12.50 14.52
CA ASN A 455 -27.35 -13.69 13.68
C ASN A 455 -26.10 -13.77 12.78
N TRP A 456 -25.65 -12.64 12.23
CA TRP A 456 -24.42 -12.59 11.46
C TRP A 456 -23.21 -12.99 12.31
N ILE A 457 -23.07 -12.46 13.53
CA ILE A 457 -21.99 -12.84 14.45
C ILE A 457 -22.03 -14.34 14.75
N LEU A 458 -23.22 -14.91 15.00
CA LEU A 458 -23.38 -16.36 15.23
C LEU A 458 -22.89 -17.16 14.01
N ASN A 459 -23.29 -16.76 12.80
CA ASN A 459 -22.87 -17.42 11.57
C ASN A 459 -21.35 -17.35 11.36
N GLN A 460 -20.73 -16.19 11.55
CA GLN A 460 -19.28 -16.03 11.41
C GLN A 460 -18.51 -16.79 12.50
N ARG A 461 -19.04 -16.87 13.73
CA ARG A 461 -18.42 -17.64 14.81
C ARG A 461 -18.69 -19.14 14.72
N ASN A 462 -19.37 -19.64 13.68
CA ASN A 462 -19.41 -21.07 13.36
C ASN A 462 -18.11 -21.57 12.69
N TYR A 463 -17.31 -20.68 12.12
CA TYR A 463 -15.94 -20.99 11.65
C TYR A 463 -14.98 -21.10 12.84
N ARG A 464 -15.16 -22.19 13.60
CA ARG A 464 -14.55 -22.42 14.92
C ARG A 464 -13.25 -23.20 14.86
N ALA A 465 -12.99 -23.94 13.78
CA ALA A 465 -11.73 -24.63 13.62
C ALA A 465 -10.67 -23.60 13.20
N ILE A 466 -9.72 -23.32 14.08
CA ILE A 466 -8.58 -22.44 13.82
C ILE A 466 -7.41 -23.32 13.44
N TYR A 467 -6.98 -23.24 12.18
CA TYR A 467 -5.83 -23.93 11.65
C TYR A 467 -4.64 -22.99 11.67
N THR A 468 -3.52 -23.43 12.25
CA THR A 468 -2.24 -22.72 12.19
C THR A 468 -1.20 -23.60 11.53
N ALA A 469 -0.72 -23.18 10.36
CA ALA A 469 0.37 -23.86 9.66
C ALA A 469 1.65 -23.03 9.74
N ASN A 470 2.76 -23.66 10.15
CA ASN A 470 4.11 -23.14 9.91
C ASN A 470 4.73 -23.87 8.71
N TRP A 471 5.06 -23.13 7.67
CA TRP A 471 5.29 -23.68 6.34
C TRP A 471 6.16 -22.77 5.49
N ARG A 472 6.43 -23.20 4.26
CA ARG A 472 7.26 -22.45 3.32
C ARG A 472 6.65 -21.07 2.98
N GLY A 473 5.33 -20.92 2.97
CA GLY A 473 4.66 -19.65 2.68
C GLY A 473 4.56 -19.33 1.18
N ASN A 474 3.51 -18.59 0.82
CA ASN A 474 3.26 -18.08 -0.52
C ASN A 474 2.92 -16.57 -0.47
N PRO A 475 3.77 -15.68 -1.01
CA PRO A 475 3.54 -14.23 -1.07
C PRO A 475 2.25 -13.81 -1.78
N ALA A 476 1.70 -14.66 -2.65
CA ALA A 476 0.48 -14.36 -3.41
C ALA A 476 -0.81 -14.59 -2.61
N HIS A 477 -0.74 -15.22 -1.43
CA HIS A 477 -1.88 -15.35 -0.52
C HIS A 477 -2.25 -14.01 0.10
N GLU A 478 -3.55 -13.77 0.20
CA GLU A 478 -4.14 -12.58 0.81
C GLU A 478 -5.11 -12.98 1.92
N LEU A 479 -5.39 -12.03 2.82
CA LEU A 479 -6.49 -12.18 3.76
C LEU A 479 -7.79 -12.43 2.98
N SER A 480 -8.69 -13.23 3.56
CA SER A 480 -9.94 -13.70 2.94
C SER A 480 -9.83 -14.76 1.85
N ASP A 481 -8.62 -15.16 1.44
CA ASP A 481 -8.46 -16.31 0.57
C ASP A 481 -8.95 -17.59 1.24
N ILE A 482 -9.64 -18.43 0.46
CA ILE A 482 -10.02 -19.77 0.91
C ILE A 482 -8.92 -20.73 0.48
N VAL A 483 -8.39 -21.51 1.41
CA VAL A 483 -7.37 -22.53 1.13
C VAL A 483 -7.81 -23.87 1.70
N THR A 484 -7.44 -24.95 1.02
CA THR A 484 -7.57 -26.29 1.58
C THR A 484 -6.37 -26.57 2.47
N MET A 485 -6.60 -26.82 3.75
CA MET A 485 -5.60 -27.22 4.73
C MET A 485 -5.50 -28.74 4.76
N GLU A 486 -4.36 -29.31 4.38
CA GLU A 486 -4.13 -30.74 4.55
C GLU A 486 -3.89 -31.10 6.01
N ASP A 487 -4.38 -32.27 6.43
CA ASP A 487 -4.16 -32.83 7.76
C ASP A 487 -3.69 -34.28 7.70
N ALA A 488 -3.18 -34.79 8.82
CA ALA A 488 -2.64 -36.15 8.93
C ALA A 488 -3.67 -37.26 8.66
N TYR A 489 -4.97 -36.93 8.59
CA TYR A 489 -6.06 -37.86 8.35
C TYR A 489 -6.65 -37.74 6.93
N ASN A 490 -6.03 -36.94 6.05
CA ASN A 490 -6.52 -36.62 4.71
C ASN A 490 -7.98 -36.13 4.68
N GLN A 491 -8.46 -35.52 5.78
CA GLN A 491 -9.81 -34.96 5.82
C GLN A 491 -9.88 -33.63 5.07
N ASN A 492 -8.72 -32.99 4.82
CA ASN A 492 -8.46 -31.82 3.99
C ASN A 492 -9.60 -30.79 4.00
N ARG A 493 -9.44 -29.74 4.80
CA ARG A 493 -10.54 -28.82 5.11
C ARG A 493 -10.31 -27.44 4.52
N ASP A 494 -11.35 -26.90 3.91
CA ASP A 494 -11.34 -25.52 3.42
C ASP A 494 -11.48 -24.55 4.60
N ALA A 495 -10.61 -23.53 4.62
CA ALA A 495 -10.56 -22.52 5.66
C ALA A 495 -10.24 -21.15 5.04
N ILE A 496 -10.80 -20.09 5.64
CA ILE A 496 -10.52 -18.71 5.25
C ILE A 496 -9.28 -18.19 5.95
N ILE A 497 -8.30 -17.69 5.22
CA ILE A 497 -7.09 -17.09 5.79
C ILE A 497 -7.48 -15.82 6.54
N THR A 498 -7.23 -15.79 7.85
CA THR A 498 -7.45 -14.63 8.73
C THR A 498 -6.16 -14.00 9.20
N LYS A 499 -5.02 -14.69 9.07
CA LYS A 499 -3.71 -14.15 9.40
C LYS A 499 -2.62 -14.69 8.50
N ILE A 500 -1.71 -13.83 8.08
CA ILE A 500 -0.49 -14.16 7.35
C ILE A 500 0.69 -13.51 8.07
N GLU A 501 1.67 -14.31 8.44
CA GLU A 501 2.98 -13.84 8.88
C GLU A 501 4.01 -14.31 7.84
N LEU A 502 4.80 -13.40 7.27
CA LEU A 502 5.90 -13.74 6.35
C LEU A 502 7.21 -13.19 6.89
N THR A 503 8.25 -14.01 6.91
CA THR A 503 9.61 -13.58 7.27
C THR A 503 10.55 -13.91 6.11
N TYR A 504 11.36 -12.93 5.72
CA TYR A 504 12.45 -13.10 4.77
C TYR A 504 13.79 -12.66 5.37
N GLN A 505 14.79 -13.55 5.30
CA GLN A 505 16.16 -13.32 5.77
C GLN A 505 17.16 -14.14 4.93
N GLY A 506 17.05 -14.01 3.60
CA GLY A 506 17.77 -14.84 2.62
C GLY A 506 17.04 -16.15 2.25
N TYR A 507 15.97 -16.47 2.97
CA TYR A 507 14.97 -17.49 2.64
C TYR A 507 13.60 -17.00 3.11
N LEU A 508 12.53 -17.53 2.50
CA LEU A 508 11.15 -17.24 2.88
C LEU A 508 10.60 -18.31 3.82
N GLU A 509 10.02 -17.86 4.94
CA GLU A 509 9.20 -18.63 5.87
C GLU A 509 7.82 -17.95 6.01
N GLY A 510 6.77 -18.76 6.16
CA GLY A 510 5.42 -18.27 6.35
C GLY A 510 4.69 -18.99 7.48
N LYS A 511 3.84 -18.25 8.19
CA LYS A 511 2.85 -18.80 9.10
C LYS A 511 1.48 -18.29 8.71
N THR A 512 0.54 -19.21 8.54
CA THR A 512 -0.83 -18.89 8.13
C THR A 512 -1.81 -19.37 9.19
N GLU A 513 -2.69 -18.47 9.61
CA GLU A 513 -3.87 -18.82 10.41
C GLU A 513 -5.10 -18.75 9.51
N ALA A 514 -5.90 -19.82 9.53
CA ALA A 514 -7.13 -19.90 8.76
C ALA A 514 -8.28 -20.46 9.60
N ARG A 515 -9.51 -20.05 9.31
CA ARG A 515 -10.72 -20.46 10.04
C ARG A 515 -11.64 -21.28 9.16
N GLY A 516 -12.03 -22.46 9.62
CA GLY A 516 -12.93 -23.37 8.91
C GLY A 516 -14.12 -23.81 9.74
N LEU A 517 -15.09 -24.44 9.08
CA LEU A 517 -16.21 -25.09 9.76
C LEU A 517 -15.75 -26.37 10.48
N ILE A 518 -16.44 -26.71 11.55
CA ILE A 518 -16.35 -28.05 12.16
C ILE A 518 -17.41 -28.92 11.49
N LEU A 519 -17.02 -30.09 10.99
CA LEU A 519 -17.98 -31.16 10.67
C LEU A 519 -17.74 -32.31 11.65
N ASN A 520 -18.80 -32.70 12.36
CA ASN A 520 -18.87 -33.77 13.37
C ASN A 520 -18.30 -33.42 14.76
N ALA A 521 -18.93 -32.46 15.44
CA ALA A 521 -18.90 -32.40 16.90
C ALA A 521 -20.29 -32.79 17.41
N ASP A 522 -20.64 -34.07 17.25
CA ASP A 522 -21.69 -34.69 18.07
C ASP A 522 -21.16 -34.96 19.48
#